data_AF-A0A7K2VRA9-F1
#
_entry.id   AF-A0A7K2VRA9-F1
#
_cell.length_a   1.000
_cell.length_b   1.000
_cell.length_c   1.000
_cell.angle_alpha   90.00
_cell.angle_beta   90.00
_cell.angle_gamma   90.00
#
_symmetry.space_group_name_H-M   'P 1'
#
loop_
_entity.id
_entity.type
_entity.pdbx_description
1 polymer ?
#
loop_
_entity_poly.entity_id
_entity_poly.type
_entity_poly.pdbx_seq_one_letter_code
_entity_poly.pdbx_strand_id
1 'polypeptide(L)' 'MSAEQGPRRLAEQALTLHRNLGNRLGEAETLNELGQVFAEFGSPAAAMTSFQEALEVARAGRA' A
#
# COMPACT_ATOMS: atom_id res chain seq x y z
N MET A 1 3.52 -8.37 -21.55
CA MET A 1 2.98 -7.32 -20.66
C MET A 1 1.93 -7.96 -19.75
N SER A 2 2.40 -8.67 -18.72
CA SER A 2 2.53 -8.12 -17.35
C SER A 2 1.18 -8.02 -16.63
N ALA A 3 0.45 -9.13 -16.52
CA ALA A 3 -0.72 -9.22 -15.64
C ALA A 3 -0.35 -8.94 -14.16
N GLU A 4 0.92 -9.15 -13.79
CA GLU A 4 1.48 -8.83 -12.46
C GLU A 4 1.48 -7.34 -12.11
N GLN A 5 1.40 -6.45 -13.11
CA GLN A 5 1.44 -5.00 -12.85
C GLN A 5 0.05 -4.40 -12.62
N GLY A 6 -1.02 -5.12 -12.92
CA GLY A 6 -2.40 -4.65 -12.78
C GLY A 6 -2.77 -4.24 -11.35
N PRO A 7 -2.76 -5.17 -10.38
CA PRO A 7 -3.16 -4.88 -9.01
C PRO A 7 -2.22 -3.89 -8.33
N ARG A 8 -0.89 -4.02 -8.56
CA ARG A 8 0.09 -3.07 -8.04
C ARG A 8 -0.14 -1.64 -8.55
N ARG A 9 -0.38 -1.47 -9.85
CA ARG A 9 -0.59 -0.13 -10.45
C ARG A 9 -1.86 0.53 -9.91
N LEU A 10 -2.93 -0.24 -9.75
CA LEU A 10 -4.19 0.27 -9.19
C LEU A 10 -3.99 0.72 -7.74
N ALA A 11 -3.28 -0.07 -6.93
CA ALA A 11 -2.96 0.28 -5.56
C ALA A 11 -2.02 1.51 -5.48
N GLU A 12 -1.02 1.65 -6.34
CA GLU A 12 -0.17 2.87 -6.39
C GLU A 12 -0.97 4.14 -6.74
N GLN A 13 -1.97 4.02 -7.62
CA GLN A 13 -2.87 5.14 -7.96
C GLN A 13 -3.81 5.49 -6.80
N ALA A 14 -4.42 4.48 -6.17
CA ALA A 14 -5.25 4.66 -4.98
C ALA A 14 -4.46 5.32 -3.85
N LEU A 15 -3.21 4.88 -3.63
CA LEU A 15 -2.33 5.44 -2.61
C LEU A 15 -2.07 6.93 -2.85
N THR A 16 -1.82 7.31 -4.11
CA THR A 16 -1.62 8.71 -4.50
C THR A 16 -2.88 9.55 -4.23
N LEU A 17 -4.06 9.04 -4.56
CA LEU A 17 -5.33 9.71 -4.30
C LEU A 17 -5.58 9.88 -2.80
N HIS A 18 -5.38 8.84 -2.00
CA HIS A 18 -5.57 8.89 -0.55
C HIS A 18 -4.60 9.88 0.11
N ARG A 19 -3.33 9.92 -0.31
CA ARG A 19 -2.35 10.91 0.15
C ARG A 19 -2.76 12.34 -0.19
N ASN A 20 -3.20 12.59 -1.42
CA ASN A 20 -3.65 13.92 -1.86
C ASN A 20 -4.89 14.41 -1.10
N LEU A 21 -5.79 13.48 -0.75
CA LEU A 21 -7.01 13.77 0.01
C LEU A 21 -6.77 13.83 1.52
N GLY A 22 -5.57 13.54 2.00
CA GLY A 22 -5.29 13.38 3.44
C GLY A 22 -6.05 12.22 4.09
N ASN A 23 -6.56 11.27 3.30
CA ASN A 23 -7.29 10.10 3.80
C ASN A 23 -6.29 9.05 4.32
N ARG A 24 -5.92 9.20 5.60
CA ARG A 24 -4.97 8.31 6.28
C ARG A 24 -5.43 6.86 6.38
N LEU A 25 -6.73 6.63 6.55
CA LEU A 25 -7.26 5.27 6.61
C LEU A 25 -7.09 4.55 5.26
N GLY A 26 -7.52 5.21 4.17
CA GLY A 26 -7.37 4.66 2.82
C GLY A 26 -5.92 4.49 2.40
N GLU A 27 -5.03 5.40 2.83
CA GLU A 27 -3.58 5.26 2.64
C GLU A 27 -3.05 3.98 3.31
N ALA A 28 -3.41 3.71 4.57
CA ALA A 28 -2.97 2.52 5.29
C ALA A 28 -3.55 1.22 4.69
N GLU A 29 -4.82 1.21 4.29
CA GLU A 29 -5.47 0.06 3.65
C GLU A 29 -4.79 -0.29 2.32
N THR A 30 -4.50 0.72 1.50
CA THR A 30 -3.86 0.52 0.20
C THR A 30 -2.42 -0.01 0.34
N LEU A 31 -1.69 0.47 1.35
CA LEU A 31 -0.34 -0.02 1.66
C LEU A 31 -0.36 -1.48 2.14
N ASN A 32 -1.40 -1.90 2.88
CA ASN A 32 -1.59 -3.31 3.22
C ASN A 32 -1.87 -4.18 1.99
N GLU A 33 -2.67 -3.70 1.04
CA GLU A 33 -2.91 -4.42 -0.22
C GLU A 33 -1.62 -4.54 -1.07
N LEU A 34 -0.82 -3.48 -1.16
CA LEU A 34 0.50 -3.56 -1.80
C LEU A 34 1.40 -4.59 -1.10
N GLY A 35 1.38 -4.62 0.22
CA GLY A 35 2.09 -5.62 1.02
C GLY A 35 1.70 -7.05 0.65
N GLN A 36 0.40 -7.33 0.52
CA GLN A 36 -0.13 -8.64 0.12
C GLN A 36 0.28 -9.00 -1.31
N VAL A 37 0.14 -8.06 -2.25
CA VAL A 37 0.57 -8.25 -3.65
C VAL A 37 2.07 -8.59 -3.70
N PHE A 38 2.93 -7.84 -3.01
CA PHE A 38 4.37 -8.15 -3.00
C PHE A 38 4.68 -9.49 -2.33
N ALA A 39 3.94 -9.90 -1.31
CA ALA A 39 4.12 -11.20 -0.67
C ALA A 39 3.72 -12.34 -1.61
N GLU A 40 2.63 -12.18 -2.36
CA GLU A 40 2.12 -13.16 -3.33
C GLU A 40 3.05 -13.32 -4.54
N PHE A 41 3.63 -12.23 -5.04
CA PHE A 41 4.52 -12.22 -6.20
C PHE A 41 6.02 -12.33 -5.86
N GLY A 42 6.35 -12.88 -4.69
CA GLY A 42 7.73 -13.30 -4.36
C GLY A 42 8.69 -12.16 -4.00
N SER A 43 8.18 -11.00 -3.61
CA SER A 43 8.97 -9.83 -3.16
C SER A 43 8.75 -9.55 -1.66
N PRO A 44 9.15 -10.45 -0.74
CA PRO A 44 8.86 -10.33 0.70
C PRO A 44 9.47 -9.08 1.35
N ALA A 45 10.62 -8.61 0.85
CA ALA A 45 11.22 -7.36 1.33
C ALA A 45 10.34 -6.15 1.01
N ALA A 46 9.79 -6.08 -0.20
CA ALA A 46 8.87 -5.01 -0.60
C ALA A 46 7.56 -5.10 0.19
N ALA A 47 7.07 -6.31 0.44
CA ALA A 47 5.89 -6.54 1.27
C ALA A 47 6.06 -5.96 2.68
N MET A 48 7.20 -6.27 3.32
CA MET A 48 7.50 -5.81 4.67
C MET A 48 7.60 -4.28 4.74
N THR A 49 8.20 -3.63 3.74
CA THR A 49 8.22 -2.17 3.64
C THR A 49 6.80 -1.60 3.54
N SER A 50 5.95 -2.15 2.67
CA SER A 50 4.56 -1.67 2.52
C SER A 50 3.74 -1.83 3.80
N PHE A 51 3.88 -2.95 4.51
CA PHE A 51 3.21 -3.15 5.80
C PHE A 51 3.73 -2.20 6.89
N GLN A 52 5.02 -1.89 6.88
CA GLN A 52 5.62 -0.95 7.82
C GLN A 52 5.10 0.48 7.58
N GLU A 53 5.03 0.92 6.32
CA GLU A 53 4.42 2.21 5.97
C GLU A 53 2.94 2.27 6.37
N ALA A 54 2.17 1.19 6.14
CA ALA A 54 0.76 1.12 6.54
C ALA A 54 0.58 1.32 8.06
N LEU A 55 1.46 0.70 8.85
CA LEU A 55 1.46 0.81 10.30
C LEU A 55 1.80 2.22 10.77
N GLU A 56 2.76 2.89 10.13
CA GLU A 56 3.14 4.26 10.46
C GLU A 56 2.00 5.24 10.17
N VAL A 57 1.34 5.10 9.02
CA VAL A 57 0.19 5.91 8.64
C VAL A 57 -0.98 5.71 9.62
N ALA A 58 -1.30 4.46 9.94
CA ALA A 58 -2.36 4.13 10.89
C ALA A 58 -2.06 4.65 12.32
N ARG A 59 -0.78 4.71 12.72
CA ARG A 59 -0.36 5.29 14.00
C ARG A 59 -0.44 6.82 13.98
N ALA A 60 -0.02 7.46 12.90
CA ALA A 60 -0.07 8.91 12.75
C ALA A 60 -1.50 9.46 12.78
N GLY A 61 -2.49 8.68 12.30
CA GLY A 61 -3.91 9.07 12.35
C GLY A 61 -4.60 8.86 13.71
N ARG A 62 -3.91 8.32 14.73
CA ARG A 62 -4.46 8.08 16.09
C ARG A 62 -4.09 9.18 17.11
N ALA A 63 -3.41 10.24 16.68
CA ALA A 63 -3.08 11.42 17.49
C ALA A 63 -4.16 12.49 17.37
#